data_AF-A0A536M4M0-F1
#
_entry.id   AF-A0A536M4M0-F1
#
_cell.length_a   1.000
_cell.length_b   1.000
_cell.length_c   1.000
_cell.angle_alpha   90.00
_cell.angle_beta   90.00
_cell.angle_gamma   90.00
#
_symmetry.space_group_name_H-M   'P 1'
#
loop_
_entity.id
_entity.type
_entity.pdbx_description
1 polymer ?
#
loop_
_entity_poly.entity_id
_entity_poly.type
_entity_poly.pdbx_seq_one_letter_code
_entity_poly.pdbx_strand_id
1 'polypeptide(L)'
;MATSITPAREDSPEAGELVPTRRGGYHVLTRYDRRVLMVMVGIPLLLDVLLIWWPTVSSILLSFTNWDGVGSVTAQNFIGLKNYQFMFSGYTLFWPAFLHNIIWLAWLALIATPVGIFFAVLLDRDIRGTGFYQSVFFLPVVLSLVVVGFIWELQFSPTEGFINNAFGLVKSGKLIDWL
;
A
#
# COMPACT_ATOMS: atom_id res chain seq x y z
N MET A 1 27.87 -29.27 65.87
CA MET A 1 29.14 -28.53 65.97
C MET A 1 29.32 -27.78 64.65
N ALA A 2 29.49 -26.48 64.74
CA ALA A 2 29.43 -25.56 63.61
C ALA A 2 30.78 -25.45 62.87
N THR A 3 30.69 -25.07 61.59
CA THR A 3 31.64 -24.21 60.85
C THR A 3 33.01 -24.76 60.43
N SER A 4 33.19 -24.90 59.12
CA SER A 4 34.28 -24.20 58.42
C SER A 4 33.90 -23.94 56.97
N ILE A 5 33.81 -22.65 56.63
CA ILE A 5 33.61 -22.08 55.30
C ILE A 5 35.00 -21.87 54.67
N THR A 6 35.02 -21.66 53.34
CA THR A 6 35.98 -20.84 52.54
C THR A 6 37.11 -21.61 51.82
N PRO A 7 37.65 -21.10 50.69
CA PRO A 7 37.22 -21.47 49.33
C PRO A 7 38.42 -21.74 48.40
N ALA A 8 38.15 -21.82 47.09
CA ALA A 8 39.07 -21.60 45.97
C ALA A 8 40.25 -22.58 45.83
N ARG A 9 40.12 -23.47 44.83
CA ARG A 9 41.27 -23.82 43.99
C ARG A 9 40.90 -23.57 42.54
N GLU A 10 41.37 -22.43 42.07
CA GLU A 10 41.47 -22.04 40.68
C GLU A 10 42.58 -22.89 40.06
N ASP A 11 42.21 -24.01 39.44
CA ASP A 11 43.09 -24.77 38.56
C ASP A 11 42.43 -24.81 37.17
N SER A 12 42.50 -23.69 36.46
CA SER A 12 42.73 -23.73 35.01
C SER A 12 44.25 -23.86 34.84
N PRO A 13 44.80 -24.80 34.06
CA PRO A 13 44.48 -24.89 32.64
C PRO A 13 44.67 -26.32 32.06
N GLU A 14 43.60 -27.09 31.90
CA GLU A 14 43.64 -28.13 30.87
C GLU A 14 43.10 -27.50 29.60
N ALA A 15 44.06 -27.10 28.76
CA ALA A 15 43.87 -26.83 27.35
C ALA A 15 43.27 -28.07 26.68
N GLY A 16 41.98 -28.29 26.90
CA GLY A 16 41.14 -29.16 26.12
C GLY A 16 41.26 -28.67 24.69
N GLU A 17 41.91 -29.50 23.89
CA GLU A 17 42.14 -29.38 22.47
C GLU A 17 41.12 -28.44 21.82
N LEU A 18 41.61 -27.34 21.24
CA LEU A 18 40.83 -26.55 20.30
C LEU A 18 40.45 -27.50 19.17
N VAL A 19 39.28 -28.15 19.30
CA VAL A 19 38.66 -28.92 18.24
C VAL A 19 38.66 -27.97 17.05
N PRO A 20 39.38 -28.28 15.96
CA PRO A 20 39.38 -27.40 14.81
C PRO A 20 37.95 -27.39 14.30
N THR A 21 37.21 -26.33 14.62
CA THR A 21 35.95 -26.03 13.97
C THR A 21 36.33 -25.81 12.52
N ARG A 22 36.20 -26.86 11.71
CA ARG A 22 36.25 -26.76 10.25
C ARG A 22 35.18 -25.74 9.90
N ARG A 23 35.59 -24.48 9.77
CA ARG A 23 34.82 -23.44 9.10
C ARG A 23 34.70 -23.92 7.66
N GLY A 24 33.67 -24.74 7.41
CA GLY A 24 33.31 -25.17 6.07
C GLY A 24 33.14 -23.91 5.26
N GLY A 25 34.08 -23.65 4.35
CA GLY A 25 34.00 -22.55 3.41
C GLY A 25 32.64 -22.67 2.73
N TYR A 26 31.86 -21.59 2.79
CA TYR A 26 30.58 -21.49 2.12
C TYR A 26 30.73 -22.08 0.71
N HIS A 27 30.06 -23.21 0.46
CA HIS A 27 30.19 -23.93 -0.79
C HIS A 27 29.99 -22.93 -1.94
N VAL A 28 31.05 -22.79 -2.73
CA VAL A 28 31.06 -21.99 -3.96
C VAL A 28 29.90 -22.51 -4.80
N LEU A 29 28.89 -21.67 -5.02
CA LEU A 29 27.68 -21.97 -5.78
C LEU A 29 28.02 -22.84 -6.99
N THR A 30 27.47 -24.06 -7.01
CA THR A 30 27.69 -24.97 -8.13
C THR A 30 27.13 -24.31 -9.39
N ARG A 31 27.63 -24.66 -10.58
CA ARG A 31 27.11 -24.11 -11.85
C ARG A 31 25.58 -24.26 -11.99
N TYR A 32 25.01 -25.30 -11.36
CA TYR A 32 23.57 -25.52 -11.27
C TYR A 32 22.89 -24.50 -10.35
N ASP A 33 23.39 -24.30 -9.13
CA ASP A 33 22.88 -23.31 -8.18
C ASP A 33 22.89 -21.90 -8.78
N ARG A 34 23.94 -21.52 -9.51
CA ARG A 34 24.02 -20.23 -10.18
C ARG A 34 22.97 -20.06 -11.27
N ARG A 35 22.64 -21.12 -12.03
CA ARG A 35 21.58 -21.09 -13.05
C ARG A 35 20.20 -21.00 -12.41
N VAL A 36 19.96 -21.76 -11.34
CA VAL A 36 18.70 -21.70 -10.57
C VAL A 36 18.51 -20.30 -9.99
N LEU A 37 19.53 -19.73 -9.35
CA LEU A 37 19.47 -18.36 -8.83
C LEU A 37 19.30 -17.31 -9.95
N MET A 38 19.96 -17.48 -11.09
CA MET A 38 19.76 -16.60 -12.26
C MET A 38 18.33 -16.65 -12.78
N VAL A 39 17.70 -17.82 -12.84
CA VAL A 39 16.32 -17.95 -13.31
C VAL A 39 15.35 -17.40 -12.28
N MET A 40 15.55 -17.74 -10.99
CA MET A 40 14.69 -17.34 -9.89
C MET A 40 14.67 -15.82 -9.67
N VAL A 41 15.80 -15.13 -9.88
CA VAL A 41 15.88 -13.66 -9.78
C VAL A 41 15.67 -13.00 -11.14
N GLY A 42 16.20 -13.58 -12.21
CA GLY A 42 16.19 -12.99 -13.54
C GLY A 42 14.81 -12.95 -14.18
N ILE A 43 13.96 -13.97 -14.01
CA ILE A 43 12.60 -13.94 -14.56
C ILE A 43 11.76 -12.84 -13.90
N PRO A 44 11.62 -12.77 -12.56
CA PRO A 44 10.88 -11.69 -11.92
C PRO A 44 11.45 -10.31 -12.25
N LEU A 45 12.78 -10.16 -12.29
CA LEU A 45 13.42 -8.88 -12.62
C LEU A 45 13.14 -8.47 -14.07
N LEU A 46 13.18 -9.42 -15.02
CA LEU A 46 12.84 -9.13 -16.41
C LEU A 46 11.38 -8.68 -16.54
N LEU A 47 10.46 -9.35 -15.84
CA LEU A 47 9.04 -8.96 -15.82
C LEU A 47 8.85 -7.58 -15.19
N ASP A 48 9.53 -7.29 -14.08
CA ASP A 48 9.52 -5.97 -13.43
C ASP A 48 10.00 -4.86 -14.38
N VAL A 49 11.13 -5.09 -15.05
CA VAL A 49 11.67 -4.12 -16.01
C VAL A 49 10.73 -3.91 -17.19
N LEU A 50 10.16 -4.97 -17.74
CA LEU A 50 9.33 -4.88 -18.94
C LEU A 50 7.93 -4.35 -18.66
N LEU A 51 7.34 -4.70 -17.52
CA LEU A 51 5.95 -4.33 -17.19
C LEU A 51 5.84 -3.07 -16.34
N ILE A 52 6.87 -2.70 -15.59
CA ILE A 52 6.85 -1.52 -14.71
C ILE A 52 7.79 -0.45 -15.28
N TRP A 53 9.09 -0.75 -15.37
CA TRP A 53 10.06 0.29 -15.72
C TRP A 53 9.95 0.78 -17.15
N TRP A 54 9.71 -0.11 -18.10
CA TRP A 54 9.54 0.25 -19.50
C TRP A 54 8.39 1.26 -19.70
N PRO A 55 7.13 1.00 -19.25
CA PRO A 55 6.08 2.00 -19.36
C PRO A 55 6.35 3.23 -18.50
N THR A 56 6.96 3.12 -17.31
CA THR A 56 7.32 4.29 -16.49
C THR A 56 8.26 5.24 -17.23
N VAL A 57 9.37 4.72 -17.76
CA VAL A 57 10.33 5.53 -18.53
C VAL A 57 9.67 6.08 -19.79
N SER A 58 8.86 5.28 -20.47
CA SER A 58 8.11 5.73 -21.65
C SER A 58 7.17 6.89 -21.31
N SER A 59 6.40 6.81 -20.22
CA SER A 59 5.51 7.88 -19.74
C SER A 59 6.27 9.15 -19.38
N ILE A 60 7.46 9.03 -18.77
CA ILE A 60 8.33 10.17 -18.48
C ILE A 60 8.81 10.81 -19.79
N LEU A 61 9.25 10.03 -20.78
CA LEU A 61 9.65 10.58 -22.08
C LEU A 61 8.48 11.26 -22.80
N LEU A 62 7.29 10.66 -22.71
CA LEU A 62 6.07 11.19 -23.30
C LEU A 62 5.61 12.50 -22.65
N SER A 63 5.86 12.71 -21.36
CA SER A 63 5.46 13.94 -20.66
C SER A 63 6.18 15.19 -21.19
N PHE A 64 7.32 15.02 -21.87
CA PHE A 64 8.03 16.10 -22.58
C PHE A 64 7.54 16.29 -24.03
N THR A 65 6.58 15.48 -24.48
CA THR A 65 6.01 15.54 -25.82
C THR A 65 4.55 16.00 -25.79
N ASN A 66 4.11 16.63 -26.87
CA ASN A 66 2.70 16.90 -27.15
C ASN A 66 2.18 15.76 -28.01
N TRP A 67 1.88 14.62 -27.37
CA TRP A 67 1.33 13.45 -28.05
C TRP A 67 -0.02 13.07 -27.45
N ASP A 68 -1.00 13.01 -28.32
CA ASP A 68 -2.42 12.85 -28.08
C ASP A 68 -2.86 11.37 -28.19
N GLY A 69 -1.91 10.45 -28.19
CA GLY A 69 -2.16 9.00 -28.21
C GLY A 69 -2.40 8.41 -29.60
N VAL A 70 -2.50 9.26 -30.62
CA VAL A 70 -2.81 8.87 -32.00
C VAL A 70 -1.62 9.21 -32.90
N GLY A 71 -1.14 8.23 -33.67
CA GLY A 71 0.02 8.39 -34.58
C GLY A 71 1.39 8.18 -33.92
N SER A 72 2.46 8.34 -34.70
CA SER A 72 3.84 8.09 -34.26
C SER A 72 4.43 9.25 -33.45
N VAL A 73 5.09 8.94 -32.33
CA VAL A 73 5.89 9.91 -31.58
C VAL A 73 7.07 10.37 -32.45
N THR A 74 7.01 11.60 -32.94
CA THR A 74 8.01 12.18 -33.85
C THR A 74 8.76 13.31 -33.14
N ALA A 75 9.97 13.66 -33.59
CA ALA A 75 10.75 14.76 -33.04
C ALA A 75 9.99 16.11 -33.01
N GLN A 76 9.02 16.30 -33.92
CA GLN A 76 8.15 17.46 -33.96
C GLN A 76 7.23 17.59 -32.73
N ASN A 77 6.94 16.47 -32.05
CA ASN A 77 6.08 16.45 -30.87
C ASN A 77 6.84 16.84 -29.61
N PHE A 78 8.18 16.94 -29.62
CA PHE A 78 8.94 17.26 -28.43
C PHE A 78 8.81 18.75 -28.07
N ILE A 79 8.12 19.04 -26.96
CA ILE A 79 7.83 20.40 -26.48
C ILE A 79 8.56 20.74 -25.18
N GLY A 80 9.40 19.82 -24.68
CA GLY A 80 10.18 20.00 -23.46
C GLY A 80 9.29 20.19 -22.24
N LEU A 81 9.51 21.25 -21.46
CA LEU A 81 8.81 21.49 -20.19
C LEU A 81 7.48 22.24 -20.32
N LYS A 82 7.00 22.50 -21.54
CA LYS A 82 5.76 23.28 -21.75
C LYS A 82 4.54 22.64 -21.08
N ASN A 83 4.44 21.30 -21.07
CA ASN A 83 3.38 20.58 -20.37
C ASN A 83 3.36 20.89 -18.87
N TYR A 84 4.54 20.89 -18.23
CA TYR A 84 4.66 21.21 -16.80
C TYR A 84 4.28 22.66 -16.51
N GLN A 85 4.76 23.61 -17.32
CA GLN A 85 4.37 25.02 -17.18
C GLN A 85 2.85 25.19 -17.30
N PHE A 86 2.24 24.56 -18.32
CA PHE A 86 0.79 24.59 -18.51
C PHE A 86 0.05 23.98 -17.32
N MET A 87 0.51 22.87 -16.74
CA MET A 87 -0.12 22.28 -15.54
C MET A 87 -0.11 23.24 -14.35
N PHE A 88 0.99 23.95 -14.08
CA PHE A 88 1.10 24.80 -12.89
C PHE A 88 0.46 26.18 -13.04
N SER A 89 0.49 26.77 -14.24
CA SER A 89 0.02 28.15 -14.47
C SER A 89 -1.18 28.28 -15.42
N GLY A 90 -1.35 27.32 -16.34
CA GLY A 90 -2.41 27.34 -17.34
C GLY A 90 -3.65 26.52 -16.99
N TYR A 91 -3.50 25.48 -16.16
CA TYR A 91 -4.58 24.53 -15.84
C TYR A 91 -5.23 24.85 -14.50
N THR A 92 -6.44 25.42 -14.56
CA THR A 92 -7.18 25.91 -13.39
C THR A 92 -7.56 24.83 -12.38
N LEU A 93 -7.70 23.58 -12.83
CA LEU A 93 -8.10 22.45 -12.00
C LEU A 93 -6.92 21.75 -11.29
N PHE A 94 -5.67 22.06 -11.65
CA PHE A 94 -4.50 21.42 -11.05
C PHE A 94 -4.43 21.61 -9.53
N TRP A 95 -4.43 22.86 -9.06
CA TRP A 95 -4.31 23.20 -7.65
C TRP A 95 -5.49 22.70 -6.81
N PRO A 96 -6.76 22.84 -7.25
CA PRO A 96 -7.87 22.20 -6.59
C PRO A 96 -7.67 20.68 -6.49
N ALA A 97 -7.40 19.98 -7.59
CA ALA A 97 -7.25 18.52 -7.57
C ALA A 97 -6.10 18.07 -6.65
N PHE A 98 -4.97 18.77 -6.67
CA PHE A 98 -3.83 18.52 -5.81
C PHE A 98 -4.19 18.69 -4.32
N LEU A 99 -4.88 19.78 -3.97
CA LEU A 99 -5.33 20.00 -2.59
C LEU A 99 -6.33 18.94 -2.13
N HIS A 100 -7.30 18.56 -2.96
CA HIS A 100 -8.23 17.48 -2.63
C HIS A 100 -7.49 16.17 -2.38
N ASN A 101 -6.48 15.84 -3.19
CA ASN A 101 -5.66 14.64 -2.99
C ASN A 101 -4.92 14.67 -1.64
N ILE A 102 -4.30 15.81 -1.30
CA ILE A 102 -3.63 15.98 -0.01
C ILE A 102 -4.61 15.89 1.16
N ILE A 103 -5.79 16.52 1.05
CA ILE A 103 -6.82 16.47 2.09
C ILE A 103 -7.27 15.02 2.31
N TRP A 104 -7.52 14.26 1.24
CA TRP A 104 -7.87 12.85 1.33
C TRP A 104 -6.75 12.01 1.94
N LEU A 105 -5.51 12.22 1.53
CA LEU A 105 -4.35 11.53 2.08
C LEU A 105 -4.22 11.81 3.59
N ALA A 106 -4.32 13.08 4.00
CA ALA A 106 -4.24 13.48 5.40
C ALA A 106 -5.41 12.91 6.20
N TRP A 107 -6.63 12.92 5.67
CA TRP A 107 -7.81 12.36 6.33
C TRP A 107 -7.67 10.85 6.53
N LEU A 108 -7.22 10.10 5.52
CA LEU A 108 -7.01 8.67 5.61
C LEU A 108 -5.90 8.32 6.61
N ALA A 109 -4.80 9.08 6.60
CA ALA A 109 -3.66 8.84 7.47
C ALA A 109 -3.94 9.24 8.94
N LEU A 110 -4.57 10.39 9.17
CA LEU A 110 -4.74 10.95 10.52
C LEU A 110 -6.05 10.55 11.20
N ILE A 111 -7.09 10.20 10.44
CA ILE A 111 -8.41 9.88 10.99
C ILE A 111 -8.73 8.41 10.73
N ALA A 112 -8.77 7.98 9.47
CA ALA A 112 -9.20 6.62 9.15
C ALA A 112 -8.25 5.56 9.75
N THR A 113 -6.93 5.77 9.68
CA THR A 113 -5.94 4.81 10.19
C THR A 113 -5.99 4.68 11.71
N PRO A 114 -5.98 5.76 12.53
CA PRO A 114 -6.13 5.63 13.98
C PRO A 114 -7.48 5.04 14.40
N VAL A 115 -8.57 5.39 13.70
CA VAL A 115 -9.90 4.79 13.97
C VAL A 115 -9.88 3.28 13.67
N GLY A 116 -9.26 2.87 12.57
CA GLY A 116 -9.08 1.45 12.24
C GLY A 116 -8.26 0.71 13.31
N ILE A 117 -7.15 1.31 13.76
CA ILE A 117 -6.32 0.75 14.85
C ILE A 117 -7.12 0.68 16.15
N PHE A 118 -7.90 1.71 16.48
CA PHE A 118 -8.75 1.73 17.67
C PHE A 118 -9.76 0.57 17.66
N PHE A 119 -10.45 0.34 16.55
CA PHE A 119 -11.35 -0.80 16.41
C PHE A 119 -10.61 -2.14 16.44
N ALA A 120 -9.44 -2.24 15.82
CA ALA A 120 -8.61 -3.45 15.87
C ALA A 120 -8.24 -3.82 17.31
N VAL A 121 -7.78 -2.86 18.11
CA VAL A 121 -7.45 -3.07 19.53
C VAL A 121 -8.70 -3.44 20.34
N LEU A 122 -9.84 -2.80 20.07
CA LEU A 122 -11.09 -3.11 20.79
C LEU A 122 -11.55 -4.55 20.53
N LEU A 123 -11.36 -5.02 19.30
CA LEU A 123 -11.75 -6.36 18.87
C LEU A 123 -10.79 -7.46 19.34
N ASP A 124 -9.53 -7.10 19.59
CA ASP A 124 -8.50 -7.98 20.15
C ASP A 124 -8.70 -8.29 21.65
N ARG A 125 -9.49 -7.49 22.37
CA ARG A 125 -9.70 -7.63 23.83
C ARG A 125 -10.55 -8.83 24.29
N ASP A 126 -10.62 -9.90 23.51
CA ASP A 126 -11.34 -11.14 23.84
C ASP A 126 -12.78 -10.89 24.32
N ILE A 127 -13.44 -9.92 23.69
CA ILE A 127 -14.83 -9.58 23.96
C ILE A 127 -15.75 -10.75 23.58
N ARG A 128 -16.78 -10.99 24.39
CA ARG A 128 -17.76 -12.05 24.07
C ARG A 128 -18.40 -11.79 22.71
N GLY A 129 -18.22 -12.72 21.78
CA GLY A 129 -18.76 -12.60 20.41
C GLY A 129 -17.82 -11.98 19.38
N THR A 130 -16.50 -11.88 19.65
CA THR A 130 -15.48 -11.35 18.73
C THR A 130 -15.66 -11.81 17.26
N GLY A 131 -15.95 -13.09 17.02
CA GLY A 131 -16.10 -13.63 15.66
C GLY A 131 -17.25 -13.00 14.85
N PHE A 132 -18.37 -12.65 15.52
CA PHE A 132 -19.48 -11.96 14.85
C PHE A 132 -19.08 -10.52 14.49
N TYR A 133 -18.48 -9.78 15.43
CA TYR A 133 -18.02 -8.42 15.18
C TYR A 133 -16.97 -8.37 14.07
N GLN A 134 -15.96 -9.26 14.10
CA GLN A 134 -14.99 -9.40 13.01
C GLN A 134 -15.69 -9.57 11.67
N SER A 135 -16.64 -10.51 11.57
CA SER A 135 -17.36 -10.77 10.32
C SER A 135 -18.07 -9.53 9.78
N VAL A 136 -18.76 -8.76 10.64
CA VAL A 136 -19.46 -7.53 10.24
C VAL A 136 -18.49 -6.43 9.79
N PHE A 137 -17.38 -6.23 10.51
CA PHE A 137 -16.38 -5.22 10.14
C PHE A 137 -15.62 -5.57 8.86
N PHE A 138 -15.38 -6.86 8.60
CA PHE A 138 -14.71 -7.33 7.38
C PHE A 138 -15.64 -7.47 6.17
N LEU A 139 -16.96 -7.62 6.38
CA LEU A 139 -17.94 -7.76 5.30
C LEU A 139 -17.76 -6.72 4.19
N PRO A 140 -17.71 -5.39 4.46
CA PRO A 140 -17.58 -4.40 3.39
C PRO A 140 -16.23 -4.45 2.66
N VAL A 141 -15.16 -4.93 3.30
CA VAL A 141 -13.83 -5.07 2.66
C VAL A 141 -13.82 -6.21 1.65
N VAL A 142 -14.64 -7.23 1.88
CA VAL A 142 -14.79 -8.37 0.96
C VAL A 142 -15.71 -8.04 -0.22
N LEU A 143 -16.58 -7.03 -0.08
CA LEU A 143 -17.41 -6.55 -1.19
C LEU A 143 -16.55 -5.84 -2.25
N SER A 144 -16.91 -6.04 -3.52
CA SER A 144 -16.28 -5.29 -4.62
C SER A 144 -16.55 -3.79 -4.47
N LEU A 145 -15.55 -2.97 -4.78
CA LEU A 145 -15.67 -1.51 -4.77
C LEU A 145 -16.85 -1.02 -5.62
N VAL A 146 -17.15 -1.71 -6.72
CA VAL A 146 -18.28 -1.40 -7.60
C VAL A 146 -19.62 -1.58 -6.87
N VAL A 147 -19.76 -2.68 -6.11
CA VAL A 147 -20.98 -2.96 -5.33
C VAL A 147 -21.17 -1.92 -4.23
N VAL A 148 -20.09 -1.58 -3.53
CA VAL A 148 -20.10 -0.52 -2.51
C VAL A 148 -20.52 0.81 -3.13
N GLY A 149 -20.02 1.13 -4.34
CA GLY A 149 -20.44 2.30 -5.11
C GLY A 149 -21.94 2.33 -5.38
N PHE A 150 -22.51 1.24 -5.89
CA PHE A 150 -23.95 1.15 -6.14
C PHE A 150 -24.79 1.25 -4.86
N ILE A 151 -24.34 0.66 -3.75
CA ILE A 151 -25.02 0.79 -2.47
C ILE A 151 -25.10 2.27 -2.08
N TRP A 152 -23.99 3.00 -2.17
CA TRP A 152 -23.97 4.43 -1.86
C TRP A 152 -24.77 5.27 -2.85
N GLU A 153 -24.73 4.97 -4.15
CA GLU A 153 -25.53 5.65 -5.17
C GLU A 153 -27.04 5.51 -4.88
N LEU A 154 -27.51 4.31 -4.56
CA LEU A 154 -28.89 4.06 -4.14
C LEU A 154 -29.22 4.80 -2.84
N GLN A 155 -28.28 4.81 -1.91
CA GLN A 155 -28.46 5.42 -0.59
C GLN A 155 -28.56 6.95 -0.65
N PHE A 156 -27.81 7.57 -1.57
CA PHE A 156 -27.79 9.02 -1.85
C PHE A 156 -28.77 9.45 -2.95
N SER A 157 -29.50 8.51 -3.57
CA SER A 157 -30.43 8.80 -4.65
C SER A 157 -31.42 9.93 -4.29
N PRO A 158 -31.60 10.94 -5.16
CA PRO A 158 -32.44 12.10 -4.84
C PRO A 158 -33.90 11.74 -4.57
N THR A 159 -34.46 10.80 -5.34
CA THR A 159 -35.90 10.50 -5.38
C THR A 159 -36.33 9.43 -4.38
N GLU A 160 -35.58 8.33 -4.30
CA GLU A 160 -35.93 7.14 -3.50
C GLU A 160 -34.83 6.76 -2.49
N GLY A 161 -33.78 7.58 -2.36
CA GLY A 161 -32.66 7.29 -1.48
C GLY A 161 -33.06 7.37 -0.01
N PHE A 162 -32.58 6.40 0.77
CA PHE A 162 -32.93 6.33 2.19
C PHE A 162 -32.46 7.56 2.98
N ILE A 163 -31.39 8.26 2.54
CA ILE A 163 -30.93 9.49 3.21
C ILE A 163 -31.98 10.59 3.09
N ASN A 164 -32.44 10.91 1.87
CA ASN A 164 -33.46 11.93 1.67
C ASN A 164 -34.81 11.57 2.29
N ASN A 165 -35.14 10.28 2.32
CA ASN A 165 -36.34 9.79 3.01
C ASN A 165 -36.24 9.94 4.53
N ALA A 166 -35.10 9.55 5.12
CA ALA A 166 -34.83 9.65 6.56
C ALA A 166 -34.87 11.10 7.06
N PHE A 167 -34.40 12.06 6.26
CA PHE A 167 -34.49 13.49 6.55
C PHE A 167 -35.86 14.12 6.21
N GLY A 168 -36.83 13.35 5.69
CA GLY A 168 -38.15 13.84 5.32
C GLY A 168 -38.18 14.79 4.12
N LEU A 169 -37.07 14.91 3.40
CA LEU A 169 -36.88 15.84 2.27
C LEU A 169 -37.74 15.46 1.06
N VAL A 170 -37.99 14.16 0.89
CA VAL A 170 -38.89 13.62 -0.14
C VAL A 170 -40.33 14.11 0.06
N LYS A 171 -40.81 14.15 1.31
CA LYS A 171 -42.16 14.68 1.63
C LYS A 171 -42.22 16.20 1.52
N SER A 172 -41.10 16.89 1.72
CA SER A 172 -41.00 18.35 1.62
C SER A 172 -40.85 18.86 0.18
N GLY A 173 -40.69 17.99 -0.82
CA GLY A 173 -40.45 18.38 -2.22
C GLY A 173 -39.10 19.08 -2.47
N LYS A 174 -38.22 19.16 -1.46
CA LYS A 174 -36.85 19.70 -1.57
C LYS A 174 -35.88 18.56 -1.75
N LEU A 175 -35.86 17.97 -2.93
CA LEU A 175 -34.92 16.92 -3.28
C LEU A 175 -33.52 17.55 -3.39
N ILE A 176 -32.59 17.12 -2.55
CA ILE A 176 -31.18 17.49 -2.64
C ILE A 176 -30.48 16.37 -3.41
N ASP A 177 -29.77 16.75 -4.47
CA ASP A 177 -28.83 15.87 -5.15
C ASP A 177 -27.49 15.96 -4.44
N TRP A 178 -27.05 14.82 -3.90
CA TRP A 178 -25.83 14.71 -3.09
C TRP A 178 -24.62 14.23 -3.90
N LEU A 179 -24.86 13.77 -5.14
CA LEU A 179 -23.86 13.29 -6.09
C LEU A 179 -23.50 14.40 -7.09
#